data_AF-X1FR24-F1
#
_entry.id   AF-X1FR24-F1
#
_cell.length_a   1.000
_cell.length_b   1.000
_cell.length_c   1.000
_cell.angle_alpha   90.00
_cell.angle_beta   90.00
_cell.angle_gamma   90.00
#
_symmetry.space_group_name_H-M   'P 1'
#
loop_
_entity.id
_entity.type
_entity.pdbx_description
1 polymer ?
#
loop_
_entity_poly.entity_id
_entity_poly.type
_entity_poly.pdbx_seq_one_letter_code
_entity_poly.pdbx_strand_id
1 'polypeptide(L)' 'MENKINVIPLNNIDKSILEFLQNRLRNIFKKETCILDKINVPGNSFDQSRNQHNANKILNYLIENLPSKNI' A
#
# COMPACT_ATOMS: atom_id res chain seq x y z
N MET A 1 18.25 3.65 -5.77
CA MET A 1 16.80 3.59 -5.51
C MET A 1 16.16 4.73 -6.25
N GLU A 2 15.17 4.45 -7.10
CA GLU A 2 14.38 5.51 -7.71
C GLU A 2 13.73 6.35 -6.61
N ASN A 3 13.87 7.67 -6.68
CA ASN A 3 13.40 8.58 -5.64
C ASN A 3 11.89 8.84 -5.76
N LYS A 4 11.09 7.77 -5.65
CA LYS A 4 9.62 7.79 -5.81
C LYS A 4 8.90 7.20 -4.60
N ILE A 5 7.60 7.49 -4.49
CA ILE A 5 6.70 6.95 -3.47
C ILE A 5 5.68 6.05 -4.18
N ASN A 6 5.66 4.77 -3.84
CA ASN A 6 4.67 3.84 -4.36
C ASN A 6 3.58 3.63 -3.31
N VAL A 7 2.33 3.82 -3.72
CA VAL A 7 1.14 3.58 -2.88
C VAL A 7 0.48 2.31 -3.38
N ILE A 8 0.33 1.32 -2.50
CA ILE A 8 -0.29 0.04 -2.82
C ILE A 8 -1.66 -0.01 -2.14
N PRO A 9 -2.76 -0.01 -2.91
CA PRO A 9 -4.09 -0.20 -2.34
C PRO A 9 -4.22 -1.62 -1.77
N LEU A 10 -4.65 -1.73 -0.52
CA LEU A 10 -5.04 -2.99 0.09
C LEU A 10 -6.55 -3.17 -0.08
N ASN A 11 -6.97 -4.24 -0.77
CA ASN A 11 -8.34 -4.49 -1.20
C ASN A 11 -8.90 -3.34 -2.07
N ASN A 12 -10.18 -3.00 -1.90
CA ASN A 12 -10.84 -1.94 -2.64
C ASN A 12 -10.81 -0.65 -1.82
N ILE A 13 -10.05 0.34 -2.33
CA ILE A 13 -10.08 1.72 -1.86
C ILE A 13 -10.71 2.56 -2.96
N ASP A 14 -11.56 3.52 -2.57
CA ASP A 14 -12.22 4.41 -3.52
C ASP A 14 -11.19 5.17 -4.36
N LYS A 15 -11.47 5.30 -5.66
CA LYS A 15 -10.56 5.93 -6.62
C LYS A 15 -10.26 7.39 -6.26
N SER A 16 -11.25 8.14 -5.77
CA SER A 16 -11.06 9.54 -5.38
C SER A 16 -10.08 9.69 -4.22
N ILE A 17 -10.05 8.73 -3.29
CA ILE A 17 -9.09 8.71 -2.17
C ILE A 17 -7.68 8.45 -2.70
N LEU A 18 -7.52 7.51 -3.64
CA LEU A 18 -6.22 7.20 -4.25
C LEU A 18 -5.67 8.39 -5.03
N GLU A 19 -6.51 9.07 -5.83
CA GLU A 19 -6.14 10.29 -6.56
C GLU A 19 -5.75 11.42 -5.61
N PHE A 20 -6.52 11.60 -4.53
CA PHE A 20 -6.20 12.57 -3.48
C PHE A 20 -4.83 12.27 -2.86
N LEU A 21 -4.58 11.03 -2.44
CA LEU A 21 -3.30 10.62 -1.84
C LEU A 21 -2.13 10.84 -2.79
N GLN A 22 -2.25 10.42 -4.06
CA GLN A 22 -1.19 10.59 -5.07
C GLN A 22 -0.78 12.05 -5.22
N ASN A 23 -1.76 12.95 -5.35
CA ASN A 23 -1.52 14.38 -5.52
C ASN A 23 -0.90 15.00 -4.27
N ARG A 24 -1.39 14.65 -3.08
CA ARG A 24 -0.88 15.23 -1.82
C ARG A 24 0.54 14.76 -1.51
N LEU A 25 0.84 13.48 -1.65
CA LEU A 25 2.17 12.93 -1.42
C LEU A 25 3.20 13.52 -2.38
N ARG A 26 2.86 13.62 -3.66
CA ARG A 26 3.71 14.28 -4.67
C ARG A 26 4.03 15.73 -4.28
N ASN A 27 3.03 16.48 -3.83
CA ASN A 27 3.17 17.89 -3.50
C ASN A 27 3.98 18.14 -2.21
N ILE A 28 3.80 17.28 -1.20
CA ILE A 28 4.49 17.38 0.10
C ILE A 28 5.95 16.96 -0.04
N PHE A 29 6.20 15.79 -0.62
CA PHE A 29 7.54 15.20 -0.66
C PHE A 29 8.36 15.64 -1.87
N LYS A 30 7.73 16.31 -2.86
CA LYS A 30 8.36 16.67 -4.15
C LYS A 30 8.97 15.45 -4.84
N LYS A 31 8.34 14.28 -4.70
CA LYS A 31 8.73 13.01 -5.31
C LYS A 31 7.66 12.52 -6.25
N GLU A 32 8.06 11.80 -7.29
CA GLU A 32 7.12 11.04 -8.09
C GLU A 32 6.29 10.13 -7.16
N THR A 33 4.98 10.07 -7.39
CA THR A 33 4.09 9.22 -6.61
C THR A 33 3.21 8.42 -7.57
N CYS A 34 3.24 7.10 -7.41
CA CYS A 34 2.53 6.15 -8.26
C CYS A 34 1.56 5.32 -7.41
N ILE A 35 0.33 5.17 -7.89
CA ILE A 35 -0.60 4.18 -7.37
C ILE A 35 -0.33 2.87 -8.10
N LEU A 36 0.03 1.82 -7.36
CA LEU A 36 0.25 0.48 -7.91
C LEU A 36 -1.05 -0.31 -7.99
N ASP A 37 -0.99 -1.48 -8.63
CA ASP A 37 -2.10 -2.42 -8.62
C ASP A 37 -2.48 -2.81 -7.20
N LYS A 38 -3.78 -2.95 -6.96
CA LYS A 38 -4.30 -3.39 -5.67
C LYS A 38 -3.88 -4.83 -5.38
N ILE A 39 -3.69 -5.11 -4.11
CA ILE A 39 -3.47 -6.48 -3.63
C ILE A 39 -4.50 -6.85 -2.58
N ASN A 40 -4.75 -8.14 -2.41
CA ASN A 40 -5.58 -8.62 -1.32
C ASN A 40 -4.78 -8.64 -0.01
N VAL A 41 -5.47 -8.32 1.08
CA VAL A 41 -4.88 -8.47 2.43
C VAL A 41 -4.67 -9.96 2.72
N PRO A 42 -3.50 -10.38 3.24
CA PRO A 42 -3.22 -11.79 3.50
C PRO A 42 -4.18 -12.36 4.56
N GLY A 43 -4.85 -13.48 4.26
CA GLY A 43 -5.88 -14.05 5.12
C GLY A 43 -5.38 -14.41 6.53
N ASN A 44 -4.12 -14.84 6.65
CA ASN A 44 -3.48 -15.16 7.93
C ASN A 44 -3.23 -13.92 8.85
N SER A 45 -3.49 -12.71 8.35
CA SER A 45 -3.42 -11.47 9.14
C SER A 45 -4.69 -11.20 9.94
N PHE A 46 -5.82 -11.79 9.57
CA PHE A 46 -7.10 -11.55 10.24
C PHE A 46 -7.16 -12.25 11.59
N ASP A 47 -7.48 -11.49 12.63
CA ASP A 47 -7.79 -11.98 13.97
C ASP A 47 -9.31 -11.89 14.15
N GLN A 48 -9.98 -13.05 14.14
CA GLN A 48 -11.43 -13.13 14.27
C GLN A 48 -11.94 -12.60 15.60
N SER A 49 -11.17 -12.76 16.70
CA SER A 49 -11.59 -12.29 18.02
C SER A 49 -11.64 -10.76 18.10
N ARG A 50 -10.78 -10.09 17.32
CA ARG A 50 -10.70 -8.62 17.23
C ARG A 50 -11.48 -8.06 16.06
N ASN A 51 -11.92 -8.91 15.12
CA ASN A 51 -12.47 -8.52 13.83
C ASN A 51 -11.57 -7.52 13.08
N GLN A 52 -10.26 -7.76 13.12
CA GLN A 52 -9.24 -6.83 12.63
C GLN A 52 -8.07 -7.58 11.99
N HIS A 53 -7.35 -6.89 11.10
CA HIS A 53 -6.10 -7.40 10.55
C HIS A 53 -4.88 -6.90 11.34
N ASN A 54 -3.92 -7.79 11.56
CA ASN A 54 -2.63 -7.45 12.15
C ASN A 54 -1.73 -6.73 11.12
N ALA A 55 -1.43 -5.46 11.39
CA ALA A 55 -0.64 -4.62 10.49
C ALA A 55 0.79 -5.14 10.25
N ASN A 56 1.43 -5.75 11.26
CA ASN A 56 2.80 -6.29 11.10
C ASN A 56 2.82 -7.49 10.15
N LYS A 57 1.80 -8.36 10.23
CA LYS A 57 1.66 -9.48 9.27
C LYS A 57 1.46 -8.97 7.85
N ILE A 58 0.69 -7.89 7.67
CA ILE A 58 0.51 -7.23 6.36
C ILE A 58 1.83 -6.65 5.87
N LEU A 59 2.56 -5.91 6.72
CA LEU A 59 3.83 -5.29 6.36
C LEU A 59 4.87 -6.34 5.94
N ASN A 60 5.02 -7.43 6.68
CA ASN A 60 5.95 -8.50 6.33
C ASN A 60 5.59 -9.14 4.98
N TYR A 61 4.30 -9.40 4.74
CA TYR A 61 3.83 -9.89 3.45
C TYR A 61 4.21 -8.95 2.31
N LEU A 62 4.05 -7.64 2.48
CA LEU A 62 4.46 -6.65 1.48
C LEU A 62 5.96 -6.70 1.20
N ILE A 63 6.80 -6.75 2.24
CA ILE A 63 8.26 -6.80 2.10
C ILE A 63 8.71 -8.06 1.35
N GLU A 64 8.09 -9.21 1.63
CA GLU A 64 8.46 -10.50 1.05
C GLU A 64 7.96 -10.68 -0.39
N ASN A 65 6.83 -10.05 -0.76
CA ASN A 65 6.13 -10.34 -2.02
C ASN A 65 6.14 -9.18 -3.02
N LEU A 66 6.61 -7.99 -2.64
CA LEU A 66 6.75 -6.88 -3.58
C LEU A 66 8.00 -7.07 -4.46
N PRO A 67 7.86 -7.06 -5.80
CA PRO A 67 9.01 -7.14 -6.69
C PRO A 67 9.98 -6.00 -6.41
N SER A 68 11.28 -6.28 -6.39
CA SER A 68 12.33 -5.25 -6.15
C SER A 68 12.34 -4.13 -7.20
N LYS A 69 11.66 -4.30 -8.35
CA LYS A 69 11.44 -3.24 -9.36
C LYS A 69 10.40 -2.19 -8.94
N ASN A 70 9.61 -2.48 -7.89
CA ASN A 70 8.57 -1.62 -7.34
C ASN A 70 8.99 -0.97 -6.00
N ILE A 71 10.28 -1.09 -5.61
CA ILE A 71 10.86 -0.50 -4.39
C ILE A 71 11.99 0.46 -4.77
#